data_AF-A0A515ES08-F1
#
_entry.id   AF-A0A515ES08-F1
#
_cell.length_a   1.000
_cell.length_b   1.000
_cell.length_c   1.000
_cell.angle_alpha   90.00
_cell.angle_beta   90.00
_cell.angle_gamma   90.00
#
_symmetry.space_group_name_H-M   'P 1'
#
loop_
_entity.id
_entity.type
_entity.pdbx_description
1 polymer ?
#
loop_
_entity_poly.entity_id
_entity_poly.type
_entity_poly.pdbx_seq_one_letter_code
_entity_poly.pdbx_strand_id
1 'polypeptide(L)'
;MKLRTSLGIAALLATVTSLGQAQMLGPLSVSPAVAKVGEPVTVTVNIDVVSGNYCGFAVFFGDGTDKDGVSDVSHVSPFVFQHSYAKPGTYTINLGGRHVQSHPNCGGADKTATVKVEGAAAPAATPAPAATPTPASLCPSPWKLVPKSNNTKTGAYACSAKPGTALPTPKPTCPGDLTYSENAKKGQFSCKP
;
A
#
# COMPACT_ATOMS: atom_id res chain seq x y z
N MET A 1 -37.21 46.60 60.59
CA MET A 1 -35.85 47.17 60.40
C MET A 1 -34.84 46.03 60.52
N LYS A 2 -33.97 45.91 59.49
CA LYS A 2 -32.64 45.25 59.45
C LYS A 2 -32.58 43.72 59.65
N LEU A 3 -32.45 42.93 58.56
CA LEU A 3 -31.22 42.51 57.85
C LEU A 3 -30.31 41.64 58.75
N ARG A 4 -30.02 40.39 58.40
CA ARG A 4 -28.77 40.05 57.70
C ARG A 4 -28.81 38.68 56.99
N THR A 5 -28.65 38.78 55.68
CA THR A 5 -28.20 37.80 54.71
C THR A 5 -26.91 37.09 55.13
N SER A 6 -26.80 35.79 54.88
CA SER A 6 -25.51 35.10 54.75
C SER A 6 -25.62 34.04 53.66
N LEU A 7 -25.04 34.36 52.49
CA LEU A 7 -24.79 33.47 51.37
C LEU A 7 -23.71 32.47 51.79
N GLY A 8 -24.02 31.17 51.77
CA GLY A 8 -23.02 30.10 51.83
C GLY A 8 -22.74 29.59 50.42
N ILE A 9 -21.55 29.91 49.89
CA ILE A 9 -21.06 29.38 48.60
C ILE A 9 -20.58 27.94 48.85
N ALA A 10 -21.29 26.95 48.34
CA ALA A 10 -20.83 25.57 48.31
C ALA A 10 -19.88 25.39 47.13
N ALA A 11 -18.58 25.23 47.42
CA ALA A 11 -17.58 24.88 46.42
C ALA A 11 -17.76 23.42 45.98
N LEU A 12 -18.16 23.19 44.73
CA LEU A 12 -18.09 21.89 44.08
C LEU A 12 -16.61 21.51 43.87
N LEU A 13 -16.10 20.52 44.61
CA LEU A 13 -14.89 19.80 44.24
C LEU A 13 -15.23 18.82 43.10
N ALA A 14 -14.83 19.17 41.88
CA ALA A 14 -14.80 18.22 40.78
C ALA A 14 -13.55 17.34 40.93
N THR A 15 -13.70 16.13 41.47
CA THR A 15 -12.67 15.09 41.43
C THR A 15 -12.55 14.58 40.00
N VAL A 16 -11.58 15.11 39.25
CA VAL A 16 -11.18 14.54 37.96
C VAL A 16 -10.41 13.27 38.26
N THR A 17 -11.08 12.12 38.27
CA THR A 17 -10.41 10.82 38.23
C THR A 17 -9.80 10.64 36.85
N SER A 18 -8.53 11.00 36.70
CA SER A 18 -7.74 10.54 35.57
C SER A 18 -7.58 9.03 35.72
N LEU A 19 -8.37 8.26 34.96
CA LEU A 19 -8.03 6.88 34.62
C LEU A 19 -6.80 6.93 33.70
N GLY A 20 -5.63 7.24 34.28
CA GLY A 20 -4.36 7.12 33.59
C GLY A 20 -4.17 5.64 33.24
N GLN A 21 -4.29 5.32 31.96
CA GLN A 21 -3.95 3.99 31.46
C GLN A 21 -2.47 3.75 31.76
N ALA A 22 -2.15 2.64 32.44
CA ALA A 22 -0.79 2.37 32.94
C ALA A 22 0.23 2.07 31.82
N GLN A 23 -0.26 1.79 30.61
CA GLN A 23 0.54 1.54 29.43
C GLN A 23 -0.26 1.83 28.16
N MET A 24 0.48 2.27 27.15
CA MET A 24 -0.06 2.86 25.94
C MET A 24 0.41 2.10 24.71
N LEU A 25 -0.41 2.06 23.67
CA LEU A 25 0.00 1.57 22.36
C LEU A 25 1.15 2.43 21.84
N GLY A 26 2.32 1.82 21.73
CA GLY A 26 3.54 2.41 21.18
C GLY A 26 3.59 2.26 19.65
N PRO A 27 4.76 2.46 19.03
CA PRO A 27 4.88 2.41 17.57
C PRO A 27 4.52 1.04 16.99
N LEU A 28 3.89 1.07 15.81
CA LEU A 28 3.62 -0.08 14.97
C LEU A 28 4.52 0.00 13.73
N SER A 29 5.22 -1.09 13.42
CA SER A 29 6.03 -1.17 12.21
C SER A 29 5.80 -2.48 11.46
N VAL A 30 5.99 -2.41 10.13
CA VAL A 30 5.69 -3.51 9.22
C VAL A 30 6.83 -3.65 8.23
N SER A 31 7.31 -4.88 8.04
CA SER A 31 8.39 -5.19 7.11
C SER A 31 8.18 -6.56 6.44
N PRO A 32 8.27 -6.66 5.10
CA PRO A 32 8.43 -5.55 4.16
C PRO A 32 7.13 -4.75 3.99
N ALA A 33 7.23 -3.47 3.60
CA ALA A 33 6.08 -2.65 3.27
C ALA A 33 5.40 -3.06 1.94
N VAL A 34 6.13 -3.82 1.11
CA VAL A 34 5.63 -4.45 -0.12
C VAL A 34 6.01 -5.92 -0.08
N ALA A 35 5.01 -6.81 -0.13
CA ALA A 35 5.17 -8.26 -0.09
C ALA A 35 4.43 -8.92 -1.25
N LYS A 36 4.75 -10.17 -1.59
CA LYS A 36 3.96 -10.97 -2.53
C LYS A 36 2.86 -11.75 -1.79
N VAL A 37 1.80 -12.15 -2.51
CA VAL A 37 0.79 -13.07 -1.98
C VAL A 37 1.47 -14.33 -1.42
N GLY A 38 1.12 -14.70 -0.19
CA GLY A 38 1.70 -15.83 0.52
C GLY A 38 3.07 -15.58 1.15
N GLU A 39 3.69 -14.42 0.92
CA GLU A 39 4.94 -14.05 1.59
C GLU A 39 4.65 -13.56 3.03
N PRO A 40 5.47 -13.95 4.01
CA PRO A 40 5.28 -13.51 5.39
C PRO A 40 5.65 -12.02 5.54
N VAL A 41 4.68 -11.25 6.02
CA VAL A 41 4.85 -9.87 6.49
C VAL A 41 5.11 -9.91 7.99
N THR A 42 6.19 -9.28 8.42
CA THR A 42 6.54 -9.14 9.84
C THR A 42 5.92 -7.85 10.37
N VAL A 43 5.08 -7.98 11.40
CA VAL A 43 4.46 -6.88 12.12
C VAL A 43 5.08 -6.80 13.50
N THR A 44 5.73 -5.69 13.81
CA THR A 44 6.34 -5.42 15.12
C THR A 44 5.50 -4.39 15.86
N VAL A 45 5.02 -4.80 17.03
CA VAL A 45 4.19 -3.99 17.94
C VAL A 45 5.01 -3.62 19.16
N ASN A 46 5.05 -2.34 19.47
CA ASN A 46 5.64 -1.84 20.70
C ASN A 46 4.54 -1.37 21.65
N ILE A 47 4.72 -1.67 22.94
CA ILE A 47 3.86 -1.18 24.03
C ILE A 47 4.72 -0.35 24.97
N ASP A 48 4.32 0.90 25.17
CA ASP A 48 5.03 1.83 26.03
C ASP A 48 4.55 1.63 27.47
N VAL A 49 5.46 1.16 28.33
CA VAL A 49 5.20 0.94 29.75
C VAL A 49 5.38 2.27 30.50
N VAL A 50 4.28 2.84 31.00
CA VAL A 50 4.31 4.16 31.67
C VAL A 50 4.34 4.02 33.19
N SER A 51 3.51 3.16 33.76
CA SER A 51 3.43 2.95 35.22
C SER A 51 3.04 1.53 35.64
N GLY A 52 2.82 0.61 34.70
CA GLY A 52 2.55 -0.81 34.97
C GLY A 52 2.59 -1.65 33.69
N ASN A 53 2.91 -2.95 33.81
CA ASN A 53 2.95 -3.89 32.69
C ASN A 53 1.86 -4.96 32.81
N TYR A 54 0.64 -4.63 32.36
CA TYR A 54 -0.54 -5.48 32.35
C TYR A 54 -1.69 -4.92 31.46
N CYS A 55 -1.72 -5.25 30.16
CA CYS A 55 -2.77 -4.81 29.23
C CYS A 55 -2.87 -5.73 28.00
N GLY A 56 -4.03 -5.72 27.35
CA GLY A 56 -4.33 -6.46 26.12
C GLY A 56 -4.45 -5.54 24.91
N PHE A 57 -4.04 -6.05 23.76
CA PHE A 57 -4.12 -5.38 22.47
C PHE A 57 -4.51 -6.37 21.37
N ALA A 58 -4.94 -5.85 20.23
CA ALA A 58 -5.20 -6.64 19.04
C ALA A 58 -4.53 -5.99 17.83
N VAL A 59 -3.95 -6.84 16.97
CA VAL A 59 -3.46 -6.46 15.65
C VAL A 59 -4.48 -6.93 14.62
N PHE A 60 -5.16 -6.00 13.99
CA PHE A 60 -6.07 -6.25 12.87
C PHE A 60 -5.29 -6.13 11.57
N PHE A 61 -5.19 -7.20 10.78
CA PHE A 61 -4.35 -7.20 9.57
C PHE A 61 -5.02 -6.52 8.36
N GLY A 62 -6.29 -6.15 8.46
CA GLY A 62 -7.05 -5.48 7.41
C GLY A 62 -7.63 -6.42 6.35
N ASP A 63 -7.39 -7.73 6.45
CA ASP A 63 -7.96 -8.77 5.58
C ASP A 63 -9.13 -9.54 6.23
N GLY A 64 -9.58 -9.07 7.40
CA GLY A 64 -10.61 -9.71 8.22
C GLY A 64 -10.05 -10.65 9.28
N THR A 65 -8.72 -10.82 9.36
CA THR A 65 -8.06 -11.56 10.44
C THR A 65 -7.45 -10.63 11.46
N ASP A 66 -7.41 -11.09 12.71
CA ASP A 66 -6.79 -10.41 13.83
C ASP A 66 -5.99 -11.35 14.73
N LYS A 67 -5.05 -10.79 15.48
CA LYS A 67 -4.27 -11.47 16.49
C LYS A 67 -4.28 -10.66 17.78
N ASP A 68 -4.78 -11.29 18.83
CA ASP A 68 -4.71 -10.75 20.18
C ASP A 68 -3.31 -10.95 20.78
N GLY A 69 -2.92 -10.02 21.63
CA GLY A 69 -1.70 -10.07 22.42
C GLY A 69 -1.92 -9.48 23.82
N VAL A 70 -1.10 -9.92 24.76
CA VAL A 70 -1.06 -9.38 26.12
C VAL A 70 0.35 -8.88 26.41
N SER A 71 0.44 -7.71 27.04
CA SER A 71 1.66 -7.17 27.61
C SER A 71 1.62 -7.33 29.10
N ASP A 72 2.54 -8.13 29.62
CA ASP A 72 2.74 -8.35 31.05
C ASP A 72 4.23 -8.59 31.36
N VAL A 73 4.55 -8.95 32.60
CA VAL A 73 5.93 -9.22 33.02
C VAL A 73 6.60 -10.42 32.33
N SER A 74 5.80 -11.36 31.83
CA SER A 74 6.25 -12.54 31.08
C SER A 74 6.20 -12.33 29.57
N HIS A 75 5.38 -11.38 29.11
CA HIS A 75 5.17 -11.03 27.71
C HIS A 75 5.52 -9.56 27.50
N VAL A 76 6.79 -9.29 27.21
CA VAL A 76 7.32 -7.92 27.10
C VAL A 76 7.48 -7.48 25.64
N SER A 77 7.22 -6.19 25.40
CA SER A 77 7.46 -5.54 24.12
C SER A 77 8.97 -5.57 23.73
N PRO A 78 9.33 -5.71 22.44
CA PRO A 78 8.44 -5.71 21.28
C PRO A 78 7.84 -7.08 20.94
N PHE A 79 6.60 -7.08 20.45
CA PHE A 79 5.90 -8.27 19.97
C PHE A 79 6.04 -8.38 18.46
N VAL A 80 6.41 -9.56 17.98
CA VAL A 80 6.64 -9.81 16.55
C VAL A 80 5.65 -10.87 16.07
N PHE A 81 4.84 -10.49 15.10
CA PHE A 81 3.86 -11.35 14.45
C PHE A 81 4.22 -11.54 12.99
N GLN A 82 4.09 -12.76 12.48
CA GLN A 82 4.15 -13.03 11.04
C GLN A 82 2.75 -13.24 10.50
N HIS A 83 2.43 -12.57 9.40
CA HIS A 83 1.15 -12.71 8.72
C HIS A 83 1.35 -12.78 7.21
N SER A 84 0.65 -13.69 6.55
CA SER A 84 0.71 -13.86 5.10
C SER A 84 -0.66 -13.57 4.50
N TYR A 85 -0.70 -12.69 3.50
CA TYR A 85 -1.95 -12.32 2.84
C TYR A 85 -2.24 -13.24 1.65
N ALA A 86 -3.47 -13.77 1.60
CA ALA A 86 -3.90 -14.68 0.55
C ALA A 86 -4.30 -13.98 -0.76
N LYS A 87 -4.60 -12.67 -0.71
CA LYS A 87 -5.06 -11.90 -1.86
C LYS A 87 -4.15 -10.68 -2.08
N PRO A 88 -4.00 -10.25 -3.34
CA PRO A 88 -3.34 -9.00 -3.64
C PRO A 88 -4.20 -7.82 -3.21
N GLY A 89 -3.57 -6.75 -2.76
CA GLY A 89 -4.26 -5.55 -2.32
C GLY A 89 -3.39 -4.68 -1.42
N THR A 90 -3.91 -3.50 -1.09
CA THR A 90 -3.33 -2.66 -0.04
C THR A 90 -4.11 -2.90 1.24
N TYR A 91 -3.41 -3.29 2.29
CA TYR A 91 -4.01 -3.60 3.59
C TYR A 91 -3.56 -2.57 4.62
N THR A 92 -4.53 -2.08 5.39
CA THR A 92 -4.28 -1.22 6.55
C THR A 92 -4.29 -2.09 7.80
N ILE A 93 -3.11 -2.28 8.38
CA ILE A 93 -2.93 -2.94 9.67
C ILE A 93 -3.26 -1.91 10.75
N ASN A 94 -4.13 -2.28 11.69
CA ASN A 94 -4.48 -1.45 12.85
C ASN A 94 -4.06 -2.17 14.13
N LEU A 95 -3.37 -1.45 15.00
CA LEU A 95 -3.07 -1.86 16.37
C LEU A 95 -3.98 -1.05 17.29
N GLY A 96 -4.85 -1.75 18.01
CA GLY A 96 -5.79 -1.16 18.96
C GLY A 96 -5.75 -1.85 20.33
N GLY A 97 -6.20 -1.14 21.36
CA GLY A 97 -6.35 -1.69 22.71
C GLY A 97 -7.55 -2.63 22.75
N ARG A 98 -7.39 -3.81 23.36
CA ARG A 98 -8.49 -4.78 23.47
C ARG A 98 -8.43 -5.54 24.78
N HIS A 99 -9.60 -5.86 25.33
CA HIS A 99 -9.70 -6.73 26.47
C HIS A 99 -9.40 -8.16 26.02
N VAL A 100 -8.29 -8.71 26.50
CA VAL A 100 -7.81 -10.05 26.14
C VAL A 100 -7.59 -10.83 27.42
N GLN A 101 -8.29 -11.96 27.56
CA GLN A 101 -8.30 -12.75 28.79
C GLN A 101 -8.67 -11.91 30.01
N SER A 102 -7.77 -11.78 31.00
CA SER A 102 -7.92 -10.93 32.19
C SER A 102 -7.21 -9.59 32.08
N HIS A 103 -6.65 -9.25 30.92
CA HIS A 103 -5.91 -8.01 30.69
C HIS A 103 -6.85 -6.92 30.16
N PRO A 104 -6.92 -5.75 30.82
CA PRO A 104 -7.69 -4.61 30.31
C PRO A 104 -7.07 -4.07 29.03
N ASN A 105 -7.82 -3.29 28.25
CA ASN A 105 -7.31 -2.70 27.01
C ASN A 105 -6.07 -1.84 27.27
N CYS A 106 -5.04 -1.96 26.41
CA CYS A 106 -3.97 -0.98 26.37
C CYS A 106 -4.53 0.41 26.02
N GLY A 107 -4.00 1.46 26.64
CA GLY A 107 -4.45 2.82 26.43
C GLY A 107 -3.85 3.48 25.18
N GLY A 108 -4.27 4.72 24.92
CA GLY A 108 -3.73 5.52 23.83
C GLY A 108 -4.48 5.35 22.52
N ALA A 109 -4.12 6.17 21.54
CA ALA A 109 -4.73 6.12 20.22
C ALA A 109 -4.24 4.89 19.44
N ASP A 110 -5.15 4.30 18.66
CA ASP A 110 -4.83 3.24 17.72
C ASP A 110 -3.70 3.67 16.78
N LYS A 111 -2.88 2.70 16.37
CA LYS A 111 -1.80 2.91 15.40
C LYS A 111 -2.13 2.19 14.12
N THR A 112 -1.71 2.76 13.00
CA THR A 112 -1.91 2.15 11.70
C THR A 112 -0.61 2.06 10.93
N ALA A 113 -0.50 0.99 10.14
CA ALA A 113 0.57 0.80 9.18
C ALA A 113 -0.04 0.18 7.91
N THR A 114 0.55 0.48 6.76
CA THR A 114 0.04 -0.03 5.48
C THR A 114 1.04 -1.01 4.88
N VAL A 115 0.52 -2.12 4.35
CA VAL A 115 1.29 -3.06 3.54
C VAL A 115 0.63 -3.24 2.18
N LYS A 116 1.45 -3.20 1.13
CA LYS A 116 1.02 -3.52 -0.23
C LYS A 116 1.37 -4.97 -0.52
N VAL A 117 0.36 -5.78 -0.80
CA VAL A 117 0.52 -7.17 -1.22
C VAL A 117 0.32 -7.24 -2.71
N GLU A 118 1.39 -7.54 -3.41
CA GLU A 118 1.38 -7.75 -4.84
C GLU A 118 0.92 -9.17 -5.11
N GLY A 119 0.06 -9.34 -6.12
CA GLY A 119 -0.28 -10.67 -6.58
C GLY A 119 1.00 -11.39 -6.99
N ALA A 120 0.98 -12.73 -6.97
CA ALA A 120 1.80 -13.42 -7.96
C ALA A 120 1.53 -12.70 -9.28
N ALA A 121 2.56 -12.09 -9.88
CA ALA A 121 2.48 -11.64 -11.25
C ALA A 121 1.83 -12.82 -11.95
N ALA A 122 0.60 -12.64 -12.47
CA ALA A 122 -0.13 -13.72 -13.10
C ALA A 122 0.91 -14.45 -13.95
N PRO A 123 1.15 -15.77 -13.73
CA PRO A 123 2.25 -16.46 -14.38
C PRO A 123 2.20 -16.03 -15.81
N ALA A 124 3.24 -15.31 -16.26
CA ALA A 124 3.20 -14.48 -17.46
C ALA A 124 2.38 -15.25 -18.46
N ALA A 125 1.13 -14.81 -18.69
CA ALA A 125 0.15 -15.63 -19.38
C ALA A 125 0.90 -16.14 -20.59
N THR A 126 1.04 -17.47 -20.74
CA THR A 126 1.70 -18.09 -21.89
C THR A 126 1.30 -17.23 -23.05
N PRO A 127 2.23 -16.48 -23.70
CA PRO A 127 1.86 -15.27 -24.42
C PRO A 127 0.65 -15.62 -25.25
N ALA A 128 -0.51 -15.05 -24.87
CA ALA A 128 -1.72 -15.25 -25.64
C ALA A 128 -1.26 -14.96 -27.07
N PRO A 129 -1.45 -15.88 -28.05
CA PRO A 129 -0.87 -15.75 -29.37
C PRO A 129 -1.04 -14.32 -29.78
N ALA A 130 0.09 -13.59 -29.88
CA ALA A 130 0.12 -12.14 -29.86
C ALA A 130 -1.05 -11.67 -30.71
N ALA A 131 -2.03 -11.01 -30.09
CA ALA A 131 -3.19 -10.51 -30.81
C ALA A 131 -2.61 -9.77 -32.01
N THR A 132 -2.90 -10.28 -33.21
CA THR A 132 -2.29 -9.79 -34.46
C THR A 132 -2.35 -8.27 -34.43
N PRO A 133 -1.19 -7.59 -34.45
CA PRO A 133 -1.16 -6.15 -34.22
C PRO A 133 -2.03 -5.49 -35.29
N THR A 134 -3.12 -4.87 -34.85
CA THR A 134 -3.95 -4.07 -35.75
C THR A 134 -3.14 -2.85 -36.18
N PRO A 135 -3.30 -2.35 -37.42
CA PRO A 135 -2.53 -1.19 -37.92
C PRO A 135 -2.58 0.04 -37.00
N ALA A 136 -3.65 0.21 -36.24
CA ALA A 136 -3.83 1.28 -35.25
C ALA A 136 -3.01 1.10 -33.96
N SER A 137 -2.57 -0.12 -33.64
CA SER A 137 -1.69 -0.41 -32.49
C SER A 137 -0.20 -0.20 -32.81
N LEU A 138 0.17 -0.17 -34.09
CA LEU A 138 1.57 -0.02 -34.54
C LEU A 138 1.99 1.44 -34.65
N CYS A 139 1.07 2.32 -35.07
CA CYS A 139 1.34 3.74 -35.24
C CYS A 139 0.35 4.55 -34.38
N PRO A 140 0.80 5.19 -33.28
CA PRO A 140 -0.07 6.05 -32.50
C PRO A 140 -0.47 7.27 -33.33
N SER A 141 -1.71 7.73 -33.20
CA SER A 141 -2.16 8.98 -33.84
C SER A 141 -1.23 10.15 -33.44
N PRO A 142 -0.80 11.03 -34.37
CA PRO A 142 -1.25 11.22 -35.76
C PRO A 142 -0.48 10.41 -36.82
N TRP A 143 0.33 9.43 -36.41
CA TRP A 143 1.19 8.66 -37.30
C TRP A 143 0.41 7.57 -38.03
N LYS A 144 0.61 7.45 -39.34
CA LYS A 144 -0.04 6.45 -40.19
C LYS A 144 0.98 5.40 -40.64
N LEU A 145 0.56 4.14 -40.68
CA LEU A 145 1.36 3.06 -41.22
C LEU A 145 1.69 3.33 -42.69
N VAL A 146 2.98 3.24 -43.04
CA VAL A 146 3.44 3.35 -44.43
C VAL A 146 2.93 2.12 -45.18
N PRO A 147 2.27 2.27 -46.35
CA PRO A 147 1.76 1.15 -47.13
C PRO A 147 2.85 0.10 -47.40
N LYS A 148 2.53 -1.19 -47.21
CA LYS A 148 3.46 -2.32 -47.41
C LYS A 148 4.70 -2.34 -46.49
N SER A 149 4.75 -1.50 -45.46
CA SER A 149 5.86 -1.52 -44.50
C SER A 149 5.70 -2.55 -43.38
N ASN A 150 4.48 -3.04 -43.13
CA ASN A 150 4.22 -4.03 -42.10
C ASN A 150 4.60 -5.44 -42.58
N ASN A 151 5.59 -6.04 -41.93
CA ASN A 151 5.88 -7.45 -42.07
C ASN A 151 5.21 -8.21 -40.92
N THR A 152 4.12 -8.91 -41.20
CA THR A 152 3.38 -9.69 -40.20
C THR A 152 4.16 -10.89 -39.67
N LYS A 153 5.22 -11.32 -40.37
CA LYS A 153 6.09 -12.44 -39.97
C LYS A 153 7.18 -12.01 -38.98
N THR A 154 7.76 -10.82 -39.18
CA THR A 154 8.84 -10.32 -38.31
C THR A 154 8.40 -9.22 -37.36
N GLY A 155 7.20 -8.68 -37.51
CA GLY A 155 6.72 -7.52 -36.75
C GLY A 155 7.34 -6.19 -37.17
N ALA A 156 8.13 -6.14 -38.27
CA ALA A 156 8.73 -4.90 -38.76
C ALA A 156 7.64 -3.96 -39.32
N TYR A 157 7.75 -2.66 -39.08
CA TYR A 157 6.78 -1.68 -39.58
C TYR A 157 7.41 -0.28 -39.70
N ALA A 158 6.80 0.58 -40.52
CA ALA A 158 7.15 2.00 -40.58
C ALA A 158 5.91 2.89 -40.46
N CYS A 159 6.01 3.94 -39.68
CA CYS A 159 4.99 4.95 -39.47
C CYS A 159 5.46 6.29 -40.05
N SER A 160 4.55 7.01 -40.70
CA SER A 160 4.77 8.34 -41.25
C SER A 160 3.69 9.31 -40.77
N ALA A 161 4.10 10.51 -40.37
CA ALA A 161 3.23 11.64 -40.11
C ALA A 161 3.61 12.80 -41.04
N LYS A 162 2.94 13.95 -40.89
CA LYS A 162 3.28 15.16 -41.64
C LYS A 162 4.72 15.59 -41.28
N PRO A 163 5.56 15.98 -42.25
CA PRO A 163 6.89 16.52 -41.96
C PRO A 163 6.81 17.63 -40.90
N GLY A 164 7.67 17.57 -39.89
CA GLY A 164 7.63 18.49 -38.74
C GLY A 164 6.76 18.02 -37.56
N THR A 165 6.15 16.83 -37.62
CA THR A 165 5.47 16.22 -36.48
C THR A 165 6.50 15.76 -35.43
N ALA A 166 6.30 16.13 -34.16
CA ALA A 166 7.17 15.74 -33.07
C ALA A 166 7.20 14.21 -32.90
N LEU A 167 8.40 13.65 -32.82
CA LEU A 167 8.62 12.21 -32.65
C LEU A 167 8.06 11.73 -31.29
N PRO A 168 7.58 10.48 -31.22
CA PRO A 168 7.03 9.93 -29.98
C PRO A 168 8.07 9.95 -28.86
N THR A 169 7.72 10.63 -27.76
CA THR A 169 8.48 10.67 -26.51
C THR A 169 7.56 10.14 -25.39
N PRO A 170 7.84 8.98 -24.79
CA PRO A 170 9.01 8.10 -24.98
C PRO A 170 9.01 7.36 -26.33
N LYS A 171 10.21 6.94 -26.77
CA LYS A 171 10.38 6.13 -27.98
C LYS A 171 9.63 4.80 -27.82
N PRO A 172 8.82 4.39 -28.81
CA PRO A 172 8.09 3.12 -28.72
C PRO A 172 9.07 1.95 -28.73
N THR A 173 8.81 0.97 -27.88
CA THR A 173 9.52 -0.30 -27.89
C THR A 173 9.10 -1.11 -29.12
N CYS A 174 10.07 -1.47 -29.95
CA CYS A 174 9.82 -2.34 -31.09
C CYS A 174 9.56 -3.79 -30.64
N PRO A 175 8.67 -4.54 -31.32
CA PRO A 175 8.41 -5.93 -30.98
C PRO A 175 9.60 -6.83 -31.35
N GLY A 176 9.91 -7.81 -30.50
CA GLY A 176 11.01 -8.76 -30.73
C GLY A 176 12.39 -8.11 -30.67
N ASP A 177 13.31 -8.57 -31.53
CA ASP A 177 14.70 -8.08 -31.64
C ASP A 177 14.86 -6.89 -32.61
N LEU A 178 13.77 -6.21 -32.96
CA LEU A 178 13.81 -5.11 -33.92
C LEU A 178 14.39 -3.83 -33.29
N THR A 179 15.20 -3.13 -34.07
CA THR A 179 15.79 -1.84 -33.72
C THR A 179 14.87 -0.68 -34.12
N TYR A 180 14.67 0.26 -33.19
CA TYR A 180 13.96 1.51 -33.43
C TYR A 180 14.81 2.47 -34.29
N SER A 181 14.23 2.99 -35.37
CA SER A 181 14.86 3.95 -36.28
C SER A 181 13.92 5.12 -36.57
N GLU A 182 14.41 6.35 -36.48
CA GLU A 182 13.61 7.57 -36.71
C GLU A 182 14.25 8.52 -37.73
N ASN A 183 13.41 9.24 -38.47
CA ASN A 183 13.80 10.29 -39.41
C ASN A 183 12.88 11.51 -39.20
N ALA A 184 13.29 12.38 -38.28
CA ALA A 184 12.57 13.61 -37.95
C ALA A 184 12.32 14.50 -39.18
N LYS A 185 13.30 14.57 -40.12
CA LYS A 185 13.19 15.38 -41.34
C LYS A 185 12.06 14.92 -42.26
N LYS A 186 11.81 13.61 -42.31
CA LYS A 186 10.74 13.02 -43.12
C LYS A 186 9.45 12.78 -42.33
N GLY A 187 9.44 13.08 -41.02
CA GLY A 187 8.31 12.73 -40.15
C GLY A 187 8.04 11.23 -40.17
N GLN A 188 9.09 10.39 -40.01
CA GLN A 188 8.97 8.94 -40.05
C GLN A 188 9.65 8.28 -38.86
N PHE A 189 9.09 7.18 -38.36
CA PHE A 189 9.79 6.24 -37.48
C PHE A 189 9.47 4.80 -37.89
N SER A 190 10.32 3.85 -37.56
CA SER A 190 10.18 2.46 -37.99
C SER A 190 10.87 1.49 -37.04
N CYS A 191 10.35 0.27 -36.97
CA CYS A 191 10.98 -0.88 -36.33
C CYS A 191 11.51 -1.81 -37.42
N LYS A 192 12.83 -1.98 -37.48
CA LYS A 192 13.52 -2.80 -38.49
C LYS A 192 14.47 -3.81 -37.82
N PRO A 193 14.73 -4.98 -38.43
CA PRO A 193 15.79 -5.87 -37.96
C PRO A 193 17.14 -5.16 -37.93
#